data_AF-A0A2T6KKR5-F1
#
_entry.id   AF-A0A2T6KKR5-F1
#
_cell.length_a   1.000
_cell.length_b   1.000
_cell.length_c   1.000
_cell.angle_alpha   90.00
_cell.angle_beta   90.00
_cell.angle_gamma   90.00
#
_symmetry.space_group_name_H-M   'P 1'
#
loop_
_entity.id
_entity.type
_entity.pdbx_description
1 polymer ?
#
loop_
_entity_poly.entity_id
_entity_poly.type
_entity_poly.pdbx_seq_one_letter_code
_entity_poly.pdbx_strand_id
1 'polypeptide(L)'
;MIHSILLKELQKESPMKKRRESYKHLFINIAGIAVFALLAFFVFNSIQENNNFQPAEQSSFIDDTVSLQGISYKLEDYTPYKGSYIGDNSSVIAILDELPGAKYRKTIELQTKKQPYGLTVNYGRNDKEQMTTGEYEEYWTDKRSMLLYNASVLFMVIDNLDTIDFHLEPENDKLMHFQFTRAEIEGLYGRDMSFYVGDSKSWKQEVLSVIKSDSAINEFYRNR
;
A
#
# COMPACT_ATOMS: atom_id res chain seq x y z
N MET A 1 -52.68 77.52 -12.55
CA MET A 1 -51.34 76.92 -12.65
C MET A 1 -50.82 76.35 -11.32
N ILE A 2 -51.23 76.88 -10.16
CA ILE A 2 -50.81 76.34 -8.84
C ILE A 2 -51.49 74.99 -8.51
N HIS A 3 -52.72 74.76 -8.99
CA HIS A 3 -53.50 73.56 -8.65
C HIS A 3 -52.94 72.26 -9.24
N SER A 4 -52.28 72.30 -10.41
CA SER A 4 -51.70 71.11 -11.04
C SER A 4 -50.37 70.68 -10.42
N ILE A 5 -49.66 71.59 -9.75
CA ILE A 5 -48.38 71.31 -9.08
C ILE A 5 -48.64 70.56 -7.76
N LEU A 6 -49.69 70.94 -7.02
CA LEU A 6 -50.01 70.35 -5.72
C LEU A 6 -50.48 68.89 -5.82
N LEU A 7 -51.26 68.56 -6.86
CA LEU A 7 -51.72 67.19 -7.11
C LEU A 7 -50.57 66.24 -7.48
N LYS A 8 -49.49 66.76 -8.08
CA LYS A 8 -48.32 65.95 -8.48
C LYS A 8 -47.44 65.57 -7.29
N GLU A 9 -47.41 66.39 -6.24
CA GLU A 9 -46.73 66.10 -4.96
C GLU A 9 -47.49 65.05 -4.13
N LEU A 10 -48.82 65.10 -4.10
CA LEU A 10 -49.64 64.18 -3.29
C LEU A 10 -49.75 62.75 -3.84
N GLN A 11 -49.38 62.51 -5.09
CA GLN A 11 -49.33 61.16 -5.67
C GLN A 11 -47.96 60.48 -5.53
N LYS A 12 -46.96 61.15 -4.95
CA LYS A 12 -45.65 60.54 -4.70
C LYS A 12 -45.77 59.58 -3.53
N GLU A 13 -45.82 58.27 -3.82
CA GLU A 13 -45.93 57.25 -2.78
C GLU A 13 -44.88 57.44 -1.69
N SER A 14 -45.34 57.45 -0.43
CA SER A 14 -44.49 57.62 0.74
C SER A 14 -43.37 56.57 0.77
N PRO A 15 -42.10 56.97 1.02
CA PRO A 15 -40.95 56.05 1.05
C PRO A 15 -41.08 54.96 2.13
N MET A 16 -41.98 55.14 3.11
CA MET A 16 -42.27 54.14 4.14
C MET A 16 -43.06 52.93 3.61
N LYS A 17 -43.93 53.12 2.62
CA LYS A 17 -44.71 52.01 2.02
C LYS A 17 -43.81 51.06 1.24
N LYS A 18 -42.87 51.60 0.46
CA LYS A 18 -41.91 50.82 -0.34
C LYS A 18 -40.92 50.03 0.52
N ARG A 19 -40.47 50.59 1.64
CA ARG A 19 -39.59 49.86 2.60
C ARG A 19 -40.31 48.68 3.27
N ARG A 20 -41.58 48.85 3.66
CA ARG A 20 -42.35 47.80 4.36
C ARG A 20 -42.58 46.54 3.50
N GLU A 21 -42.77 46.68 2.19
CA GLU A 21 -42.84 45.52 1.27
C GLU A 21 -41.48 44.83 1.09
N SER A 22 -40.39 45.59 1.03
CA SER A 22 -39.04 45.02 0.92
C SER A 22 -38.68 44.15 2.12
N TYR A 23 -39.11 44.52 3.34
CA TYR A 23 -38.89 43.71 4.54
C TYR A 23 -39.73 42.44 4.56
N LYS A 24 -40.96 42.45 4.01
CA LYS A 24 -41.78 41.23 3.95
C LYS A 24 -41.09 40.13 3.12
N HIS A 25 -40.47 40.47 1.99
CA HIS A 25 -39.71 39.51 1.19
C HIS A 25 -38.40 39.06 1.86
N LEU A 26 -37.73 39.93 2.61
CA LEU A 26 -36.54 39.59 3.40
C LEU A 26 -36.84 38.66 4.58
N PHE A 27 -37.95 38.88 5.31
CA PHE A 27 -38.35 38.04 6.43
C PHE A 27 -38.80 36.64 5.99
N ILE A 28 -39.49 36.50 4.85
CA ILE A 28 -39.91 35.20 4.31
C ILE A 28 -38.69 34.34 3.93
N ASN A 29 -37.65 34.94 3.35
CA ASN A 29 -36.43 34.22 2.98
C ASN A 29 -35.59 33.81 4.21
N ILE A 30 -35.52 34.63 5.25
CA ILE A 30 -34.78 34.29 6.49
C ILE A 30 -35.51 33.20 7.29
N ALA A 31 -36.84 33.27 7.39
CA ALA A 31 -37.63 32.24 8.09
C ALA A 31 -37.50 30.86 7.40
N GLY A 32 -37.47 30.82 6.07
CA GLY A 32 -37.24 29.58 5.32
C GLY A 32 -35.87 28.95 5.57
N ILE A 33 -34.81 29.77 5.62
CA ILE A 33 -33.44 29.31 5.90
C ILE A 33 -33.31 28.75 7.33
N ALA A 34 -33.94 29.41 8.30
CA ALA A 34 -33.91 28.95 9.70
C ALA A 34 -34.63 27.62 9.90
N VAL A 35 -35.77 27.41 9.24
CA VAL A 35 -36.52 26.14 9.30
C VAL A 35 -35.74 25.02 8.61
N PHE A 36 -35.08 25.30 7.48
CA PHE A 36 -34.27 24.31 6.78
C PHE A 36 -33.01 23.92 7.59
N ALA A 37 -32.37 24.88 8.26
CA ALA A 37 -31.22 24.61 9.14
C ALA A 37 -31.61 23.76 10.36
N LEU A 38 -32.77 24.01 10.96
CA LEU A 38 -33.28 23.20 12.08
C LEU A 38 -33.66 21.78 11.66
N LEU A 39 -34.28 21.61 10.49
CA LEU A 39 -34.56 20.27 9.93
C LEU A 39 -33.27 19.52 9.58
N ALA A 40 -32.29 20.20 8.97
CA ALA A 40 -30.99 19.59 8.68
C ALA A 40 -30.25 19.20 9.96
N PHE A 41 -30.30 20.02 11.02
CA PHE A 41 -29.71 19.71 12.31
C PHE A 41 -30.41 18.52 13.00
N PHE A 42 -31.74 18.43 12.94
CA PHE A 42 -32.48 17.28 13.48
C PHE A 42 -32.23 15.98 12.70
N VAL A 43 -32.18 16.04 11.37
CA VAL A 43 -31.80 14.87 10.53
C VAL A 43 -30.34 14.47 10.78
N PHE A 44 -29.43 15.44 10.91
CA PHE A 44 -28.02 15.18 11.20
C PHE A 44 -27.81 14.54 12.58
N ASN A 45 -28.55 14.99 13.61
CA ASN A 45 -28.51 14.37 14.94
C ASN A 45 -29.22 13.02 14.97
N SER A 46 -30.34 12.83 14.25
CA SER A 46 -31.03 11.53 14.20
C SER A 46 -30.20 10.45 13.47
N ILE A 47 -29.27 10.86 12.60
CA ILE A 47 -28.31 9.94 11.95
C ILE A 47 -27.21 9.49 12.93
N GLN A 48 -26.88 10.27 13.96
CA GLN A 48 -25.81 9.95 14.92
C GLN A 48 -26.27 9.05 16.08
N GLU A 49 -27.55 9.06 16.44
CA GLU A 49 -28.05 8.30 17.60
C GLU A 49 -28.51 6.86 17.30
N ASN A 50 -28.53 6.41 16.03
CA ASN A 50 -29.00 5.06 15.68
C ASN A 50 -28.17 4.36 14.59
N ASN A 51 -26.92 4.75 14.43
CA ASN A 51 -26.01 4.05 13.54
C ASN A 51 -24.82 3.54 14.34
N ASN A 52 -24.94 2.29 14.77
CA ASN A 52 -23.79 1.39 14.90
C ASN A 52 -23.18 1.07 13.52
N PHE A 53 -23.25 2.03 12.59
CA PHE A 53 -22.53 2.04 11.34
C PHE A 53 -21.19 2.67 11.68
N GLN A 54 -20.21 1.81 11.97
CA GLN A 54 -18.84 2.20 11.68
C GLN A 54 -18.86 2.69 10.23
N PRO A 55 -18.49 3.96 9.95
CA PRO A 55 -18.19 4.30 8.57
C PRO A 55 -17.16 3.26 8.14
N ALA A 56 -17.42 2.56 7.03
CA ALA A 56 -16.35 1.83 6.36
C ALA A 56 -15.18 2.80 6.37
N GLU A 57 -14.09 2.41 7.03
CA GLU A 57 -12.87 3.20 6.98
C GLU A 57 -12.70 3.53 5.51
N GLN A 58 -12.85 4.81 5.16
CA GLN A 58 -12.23 5.29 3.95
C GLN A 58 -10.79 4.89 4.19
N SER A 59 -10.36 3.82 3.53
CA SER A 59 -8.95 3.52 3.41
C SER A 59 -8.40 4.76 2.76
N SER A 60 -7.92 5.68 3.59
CA SER A 60 -6.79 6.50 3.23
C SER A 60 -5.86 5.48 2.59
N PHE A 61 -5.67 5.60 1.29
CA PHE A 61 -4.61 4.94 0.57
C PHE A 61 -3.34 5.38 1.31
N ILE A 62 -2.98 4.63 2.35
CA ILE A 62 -1.78 4.89 3.10
C ILE A 62 -0.70 4.61 2.06
N ASP A 63 0.21 5.54 1.90
CA ASP A 63 1.42 5.25 1.15
C ASP A 63 2.15 4.13 1.90
N ASP A 64 1.84 2.89 1.53
CA ASP A 64 2.32 1.65 2.13
C ASP A 64 3.78 1.37 1.75
N THR A 65 4.33 2.25 0.91
CA THR A 65 5.70 2.20 0.42
C THR A 65 6.69 2.44 1.55
N VAL A 66 7.50 1.43 1.83
CA VAL A 66 8.69 1.59 2.65
C VAL A 66 9.90 1.62 1.74
N SER A 67 10.74 2.64 1.84
CA SER A 67 11.99 2.72 1.09
C SER A 67 13.19 2.47 2.01
N LEU A 68 13.99 1.42 1.77
CA LEU A 68 15.27 1.19 2.48
C LEU A 68 16.38 0.98 1.45
N GLN A 69 17.52 1.66 1.63
CA GLN A 69 18.69 1.53 0.75
C GLN A 69 18.36 1.71 -0.75
N GLY A 70 17.38 2.56 -1.07
CA GLY A 70 16.92 2.80 -2.44
C GLY A 70 15.97 1.73 -3.01
N ILE A 71 15.58 0.73 -2.21
CA ILE A 71 14.59 -0.30 -2.55
C ILE A 71 13.23 0.10 -1.99
N SER A 72 12.22 0.12 -2.85
CA SER A 72 10.82 0.35 -2.50
C SER A 72 10.13 -0.99 -2.23
N TYR A 73 9.56 -1.14 -1.03
CA TYR A 73 8.79 -2.30 -0.61
C TYR A 73 7.31 -1.92 -0.53
N LYS A 74 6.49 -2.48 -1.42
CA LYS A 74 5.05 -2.27 -1.47
C LYS A 74 4.34 -3.62 -1.51
N LEU A 75 3.47 -3.87 -0.55
CA LEU A 75 2.71 -5.12 -0.52
C LEU A 75 1.80 -5.27 -1.74
N GLU A 76 1.23 -4.16 -2.20
CA GLU A 76 0.28 -4.08 -3.33
C GLU A 76 0.86 -4.62 -4.64
N ASP A 77 2.18 -4.51 -4.83
CA ASP A 77 2.87 -5.04 -6.02
C ASP A 77 2.77 -6.57 -6.09
N TYR A 78 2.54 -7.24 -4.96
CA TYR A 78 2.54 -8.70 -4.85
C TYR A 78 1.16 -9.32 -4.60
N THR A 79 0.20 -8.56 -4.05
CA THR A 79 -1.17 -9.02 -3.78
C THR A 79 -1.86 -9.67 -5.01
N PRO A 80 -1.68 -9.20 -6.26
CA PRO A 80 -2.28 -9.84 -7.44
C PRO A 80 -1.85 -11.29 -7.67
N TYR A 81 -0.70 -11.70 -7.13
CA TYR A 81 -0.15 -13.05 -7.31
C TYR A 81 -0.57 -14.05 -6.23
N LYS A 82 -1.49 -13.67 -5.33
CA LYS A 82 -2.02 -14.56 -4.28
C LYS A 82 -2.47 -15.90 -4.84
N GLY A 83 -2.07 -17.00 -4.19
CA GLY A 83 -2.50 -18.34 -4.57
C GLY A 83 -1.72 -18.91 -5.74
N SER A 84 -0.57 -18.32 -6.07
CA SER A 84 0.33 -18.84 -7.10
C SER A 84 0.87 -20.21 -6.68
N TYR A 85 1.28 -20.99 -7.68
CA TYR A 85 1.88 -22.31 -7.47
C TYR A 85 3.26 -22.37 -8.12
N ILE A 86 4.22 -23.05 -7.48
CA ILE A 86 5.60 -23.17 -7.99
C ILE A 86 5.67 -23.87 -9.36
N GLY A 87 4.62 -24.63 -9.73
CA GLY A 87 4.49 -25.26 -11.04
C GLY A 87 4.12 -24.30 -12.17
N ASP A 88 3.58 -23.12 -11.85
CA ASP A 88 3.27 -22.08 -12.81
C ASP A 88 4.49 -21.18 -13.01
N ASN A 89 5.33 -21.56 -13.97
CA ASN A 89 6.55 -20.82 -14.27
C ASN A 89 6.28 -19.36 -14.66
N SER A 90 5.12 -19.05 -15.24
CA SER A 90 4.81 -17.72 -15.75
C SER A 90 4.47 -16.79 -14.59
N SER A 91 3.66 -17.27 -13.64
CA SER A 91 3.39 -16.56 -12.39
C SER A 91 4.65 -16.38 -11.55
N VAL A 92 5.49 -17.42 -11.42
CA VAL A 92 6.77 -17.32 -10.68
C VAL A 92 7.68 -16.25 -11.29
N ILE A 93 7.83 -16.22 -12.62
CA ILE A 93 8.65 -15.21 -13.29
C ILE A 93 8.09 -13.80 -13.05
N ALA A 94 6.77 -13.62 -13.17
CA ALA A 94 6.12 -12.32 -12.95
C ALA A 94 6.36 -11.80 -11.52
N ILE A 95 6.24 -12.66 -10.49
CA ILE A 95 6.57 -12.27 -9.11
C ILE A 95 8.04 -11.86 -8.99
N LEU A 96 8.96 -12.65 -9.57
CA LEU A 96 10.39 -12.38 -9.52
C LEU A 96 10.81 -11.10 -10.26
N ASP A 97 10.02 -10.64 -11.23
CA ASP A 97 10.25 -9.37 -11.95
C ASP A 97 9.92 -8.14 -11.08
N GLU A 98 8.97 -8.28 -10.15
CA GLU A 98 8.60 -7.24 -9.18
C GLU A 98 9.51 -7.23 -7.94
N LEU A 99 10.35 -8.26 -7.75
CA LEU A 99 11.21 -8.34 -6.58
C LEU A 99 12.49 -7.50 -6.72
N PRO A 100 12.96 -6.88 -5.62
CA PRO A 100 14.28 -6.28 -5.55
C PRO A 100 15.37 -7.25 -6.04
N GLY A 101 16.24 -6.75 -6.93
CA GLY A 101 17.30 -7.55 -7.55
C GLY A 101 16.90 -8.23 -8.87
N ALA A 102 15.67 -8.05 -9.37
CA ALA A 102 15.20 -8.63 -10.63
C ALA A 102 16.16 -8.41 -11.82
N LYS A 103 16.73 -7.22 -11.96
CA LYS A 103 17.67 -6.87 -13.05
C LYS A 103 18.97 -7.71 -13.04
N TYR A 104 19.30 -8.35 -11.92
CA TYR A 104 20.46 -9.21 -11.76
C TYR A 104 20.11 -10.70 -11.91
N ARG A 105 18.83 -11.05 -12.09
CA ARG A 105 18.40 -12.45 -12.22
C ARG A 105 18.89 -13.02 -13.55
N LYS A 106 19.63 -14.13 -13.49
CA LYS A 106 20.13 -14.88 -14.66
C LYS A 106 19.18 -16.00 -15.05
N THR A 107 18.94 -16.90 -14.11
CA THR A 107 18.15 -18.12 -14.34
C THR A 107 17.33 -18.46 -13.10
N ILE A 108 16.34 -19.31 -13.29
CA ILE A 108 15.54 -19.90 -12.22
C ILE A 108 15.44 -21.41 -12.44
N GLU A 109 15.32 -22.15 -11.35
CA GLU A 109 15.06 -23.59 -11.38
C GLU A 109 13.88 -23.91 -10.46
N LEU A 110 12.96 -24.73 -10.96
CA LEU A 110 11.74 -25.08 -10.24
C LEU A 110 11.78 -26.58 -9.91
N GLN A 111 11.80 -26.91 -8.62
CA GLN A 111 11.66 -28.28 -8.14
C GLN A 111 10.19 -28.57 -7.88
N THR A 112 9.50 -29.12 -8.88
CA THR A 112 8.03 -29.33 -8.86
C THR A 112 7.62 -30.80 -8.91
N LYS A 113 8.58 -31.70 -9.13
CA LYS A 113 8.31 -33.14 -9.32
C LYS A 113 8.03 -33.90 -8.02
N LYS A 114 8.65 -33.46 -6.92
CA LYS A 114 8.54 -34.07 -5.59
C LYS A 114 8.78 -33.03 -4.52
N GLN A 115 8.21 -33.27 -3.34
CA GLN A 115 8.49 -32.46 -2.16
C GLN A 115 9.91 -32.71 -1.62
N PRO A 116 10.51 -31.70 -0.95
CA PRO A 116 10.00 -30.33 -0.81
C PRO A 116 9.98 -29.59 -2.16
N TYR A 117 8.94 -28.82 -2.45
CA TYR A 117 8.86 -28.01 -3.65
C TYR A 117 9.74 -26.77 -3.51
N GLY A 118 10.55 -26.49 -4.52
CA GLY A 118 11.66 -25.54 -4.40
C GLY A 118 11.76 -24.54 -5.54
N LEU A 119 12.31 -23.38 -5.22
CA LEU A 119 12.72 -22.34 -6.17
C LEU A 119 14.19 -22.01 -5.98
N THR A 120 14.99 -22.19 -7.02
CA THR A 120 16.35 -21.63 -7.07
C THR A 120 16.35 -20.39 -7.94
N VAL A 121 16.94 -19.29 -7.48
CA VAL A 121 17.18 -18.08 -8.27
C VAL A 121 18.68 -17.81 -8.31
N ASN A 122 19.22 -17.82 -9.53
CA ASN A 122 20.63 -17.51 -9.76
C ASN A 122 20.73 -16.04 -10.17
N TYR A 123 21.46 -15.26 -9.38
CA TYR A 123 21.80 -13.87 -9.63
C TYR A 123 23.21 -13.74 -10.17
N GLY A 124 23.40 -12.78 -11.07
CA GLY A 124 24.67 -12.55 -11.72
C GLY A 124 24.74 -11.21 -12.43
N ARG A 125 25.91 -10.92 -13.00
CA ARG A 125 26.16 -9.65 -13.70
C ARG A 125 25.30 -9.56 -14.95
N ASN A 126 24.53 -8.49 -15.14
CA ASN A 126 23.76 -8.34 -16.36
C ASN A 126 24.67 -7.90 -17.52
N ASP A 127 25.07 -8.85 -18.37
CA ASP A 127 25.95 -8.61 -19.52
C ASP A 127 25.34 -7.61 -20.53
N LYS A 128 24.01 -7.44 -20.53
CA LYS A 128 23.31 -6.50 -21.42
C LYS A 128 23.41 -5.05 -20.95
N GLU A 129 23.60 -4.83 -19.65
CA GLU A 129 23.67 -3.48 -19.05
C GLU A 129 25.10 -2.94 -18.95
N GLN A 130 26.10 -3.63 -19.52
CA GLN A 130 27.52 -3.27 -19.47
C GLN A 130 28.05 -3.04 -18.04
N MET A 131 27.45 -3.72 -17.06
CA MET A 131 27.79 -3.54 -15.67
C MET A 131 29.17 -4.11 -15.35
N THR A 132 29.97 -3.34 -14.62
CA THR A 132 31.29 -3.76 -14.16
C THR A 132 31.17 -4.75 -13.00
N THR A 133 32.23 -5.54 -12.75
CA THR A 133 32.30 -6.41 -11.57
C THR A 133 32.15 -5.62 -10.28
N GLY A 134 32.79 -4.45 -10.17
CA GLY A 134 32.73 -3.61 -8.97
C GLY A 134 31.32 -3.11 -8.66
N GLU A 135 30.55 -2.67 -9.66
CA GLU A 135 29.15 -2.24 -9.47
C GLU A 135 28.24 -3.37 -9.00
N TYR A 136 28.49 -4.60 -9.47
CA TYR A 136 27.75 -5.78 -9.03
C TYR A 136 28.09 -6.14 -7.58
N GLU A 137 29.38 -6.20 -7.24
CA GLU A 137 29.85 -6.51 -5.88
C GLU A 137 29.35 -5.44 -4.86
N GLU A 138 29.42 -4.16 -5.23
CA GLU A 138 28.89 -3.07 -4.43
C GLU A 138 27.37 -3.21 -4.23
N TYR A 139 26.62 -3.54 -5.28
CA TYR A 139 25.18 -3.78 -5.13
C TYR A 139 24.90 -4.92 -4.16
N TRP A 140 25.59 -6.04 -4.26
CA TRP A 140 25.33 -7.23 -3.43
C TRP A 140 25.91 -7.16 -2.02
N THR A 141 26.70 -6.14 -1.71
CA THR A 141 27.20 -5.86 -0.36
C THR A 141 26.02 -5.69 0.61
N ASP A 142 26.00 -6.54 1.64
CA ASP A 142 25.02 -6.58 2.74
C ASP A 142 23.54 -6.67 2.34
N LYS A 143 23.22 -7.38 1.25
CA LYS A 143 21.82 -7.56 0.77
C LYS A 143 21.02 -8.64 1.48
N ARG A 144 21.40 -9.00 2.71
CA ARG A 144 20.72 -9.99 3.55
C ARG A 144 19.26 -9.64 3.84
N SER A 145 18.98 -8.39 4.20
CA SER A 145 17.61 -7.91 4.43
C SER A 145 16.75 -8.00 3.17
N MET A 146 17.31 -7.66 2.01
CA MET A 146 16.64 -7.78 0.71
C MET A 146 16.31 -9.23 0.37
N LEU A 147 17.26 -10.16 0.56
CA LEU A 147 17.02 -11.59 0.30
C LEU A 147 15.96 -12.16 1.24
N LEU A 148 15.98 -11.81 2.53
CA LEU A 148 14.94 -12.21 3.47
C LEU A 148 13.56 -11.65 3.07
N TYR A 149 13.51 -10.40 2.63
CA TYR A 149 12.29 -9.80 2.10
C TYR A 149 11.76 -10.58 0.89
N ASN A 150 12.63 -10.85 -0.10
CA ASN A 150 12.27 -11.61 -1.30
C ASN A 150 11.72 -12.99 -0.94
N ALA A 151 12.37 -13.71 -0.02
CA ALA A 151 11.88 -14.99 0.48
C ALA A 151 10.50 -14.86 1.15
N SER A 152 10.31 -13.83 1.98
CA SER A 152 9.04 -13.57 2.66
C SER A 152 7.90 -13.34 1.68
N VAL A 153 8.12 -12.53 0.63
CA VAL A 153 7.13 -12.29 -0.42
C VAL A 153 6.81 -13.58 -1.19
N LEU A 154 7.83 -14.36 -1.58
CA LEU A 154 7.64 -15.59 -2.33
C LEU A 154 6.82 -16.63 -1.53
N PHE A 155 7.12 -16.83 -0.24
CA PHE A 155 6.31 -17.70 0.62
C PHE A 155 4.91 -17.16 0.91
N MET A 156 4.73 -15.84 0.88
CA MET A 156 3.42 -15.20 1.07
C MET A 156 2.47 -15.45 -0.11
N VAL A 157 2.97 -15.43 -1.35
CA VAL A 157 2.10 -15.49 -2.56
C VAL A 157 2.11 -16.85 -3.26
N ILE A 158 3.13 -17.68 -3.06
CA ILE A 158 3.24 -19.03 -3.68
C ILE A 158 2.90 -20.10 -2.64
N ASP A 159 1.69 -20.64 -2.70
CA ASP A 159 1.09 -21.47 -1.65
C ASP A 159 1.89 -22.74 -1.36
N ASN A 160 2.32 -23.45 -2.40
CA ASN A 160 2.96 -24.76 -2.27
C ASN A 160 4.50 -24.71 -2.26
N LEU A 161 5.11 -23.53 -2.11
CA LEU A 161 6.56 -23.39 -2.06
C LEU A 161 7.09 -23.77 -0.66
N ASP A 162 8.03 -24.71 -0.61
CA ASP A 162 8.63 -25.20 0.65
C ASP A 162 10.03 -24.61 0.90
N THR A 163 10.84 -24.46 -0.16
CA THR A 163 12.23 -23.99 -0.06
C THR A 163 12.60 -22.98 -1.14
N ILE A 164 13.49 -22.05 -0.80
CA ILE A 164 14.06 -21.06 -1.71
C ILE A 164 15.58 -21.08 -1.58
N ASP A 165 16.28 -21.09 -2.70
CA ASP A 165 17.73 -21.03 -2.78
C ASP A 165 18.13 -19.82 -3.64
N PHE A 166 18.78 -18.83 -3.02
CA PHE A 166 19.38 -17.71 -3.74
C PHE A 166 20.87 -17.94 -3.91
N HIS A 167 21.32 -18.01 -5.16
CA HIS A 167 22.74 -18.07 -5.51
C HIS A 167 23.19 -16.73 -6.08
N LEU A 168 24.21 -16.14 -5.50
CA LEU A 168 24.85 -14.94 -6.03
C LEU A 168 26.16 -15.35 -6.70
N GLU A 169 26.34 -14.98 -7.97
CA GLU A 169 27.66 -15.02 -8.63
C GLU A 169 28.70 -14.31 -7.75
N PRO A 170 29.94 -14.81 -7.74
CA PRO A 170 30.84 -14.66 -6.60
C PRO A 170 31.43 -13.26 -6.41
N GLU A 171 31.74 -12.94 -5.15
CA GLU A 171 32.82 -12.04 -4.73
C GLU A 171 34.09 -12.91 -4.54
N ASN A 172 35.20 -12.62 -5.23
CA ASN A 172 36.46 -13.38 -5.12
C ASN A 172 36.33 -14.92 -5.28
N ASP A 173 35.62 -15.38 -6.33
CA ASP A 173 35.40 -16.81 -6.66
C ASP A 173 34.62 -17.64 -5.62
N LYS A 174 33.98 -17.03 -4.62
CA LYS A 174 33.06 -17.71 -3.70
C LYS A 174 31.61 -17.40 -4.01
N LEU A 175 30.86 -18.40 -4.48
CA LEU A 175 29.41 -18.31 -4.61
C LEU A 175 28.81 -18.08 -3.23
N MET A 176 27.99 -17.03 -3.09
CA MET A 176 27.21 -16.82 -1.88
C MET A 176 25.85 -17.50 -2.06
N HIS A 177 25.52 -18.40 -1.15
CA HIS A 177 24.27 -19.15 -1.15
C HIS A 177 23.46 -18.82 0.10
N PHE A 178 22.19 -18.47 -0.12
CA PHE A 178 21.23 -18.21 0.94
C PHE A 178 19.99 -19.09 0.73
N GLN A 179 19.83 -20.07 1.60
CA GLN A 179 18.66 -20.94 1.61
C GLN A 179 17.57 -20.39 2.55
N PHE A 180 16.30 -20.63 2.27
CA PHE A 180 15.21 -20.36 3.19
C PHE A 180 14.19 -21.47 3.08
N THR A 181 13.63 -21.87 4.22
CA THR A 181 12.47 -22.75 4.27
C THR A 181 11.25 -21.96 4.73
N ARG A 182 10.07 -22.39 4.30
CA ARG A 182 8.80 -21.82 4.78
C ARG A 182 8.73 -21.83 6.30
N ALA A 183 9.13 -22.95 6.92
CA ALA A 183 9.10 -23.12 8.37
C ALA A 183 9.98 -22.12 9.12
N GLU A 184 11.17 -21.81 8.61
CA GLU A 184 12.05 -20.79 9.21
C GLU A 184 11.42 -19.39 9.13
N ILE A 185 10.83 -19.05 7.99
CA ILE A 185 10.20 -17.74 7.77
C ILE A 185 8.93 -17.58 8.61
N GLU A 186 8.07 -18.61 8.65
CA GLU A 186 6.86 -18.60 9.48
C GLU A 186 7.20 -18.64 10.98
N GLY A 187 8.29 -19.32 11.37
CA GLY A 187 8.81 -19.28 12.73
C GLY A 187 9.34 -17.90 13.12
N LEU A 188 9.99 -17.18 12.19
CA LEU A 188 10.48 -15.82 12.40
C LEU A 188 9.34 -14.83 12.67
N TYR A 189 8.24 -14.91 11.91
CA TYR A 189 7.12 -13.97 12.05
C TYR A 189 5.98 -14.49 12.94
N GLY A 190 6.03 -15.76 13.34
CA GLY A 190 5.09 -16.38 14.26
C GLY A 190 3.73 -16.73 13.65
N ARG A 191 3.62 -16.83 12.31
CA ARG A 191 2.39 -17.22 11.61
C ARG A 191 2.65 -17.65 10.16
N ASP A 192 1.62 -18.24 9.57
CA ASP A 192 1.55 -18.61 8.15
C ASP A 192 1.71 -17.38 7.24
N MET A 193 2.56 -17.49 6.22
CA MET A 193 2.88 -16.35 5.35
C MET A 193 1.71 -15.88 4.48
N SER A 194 0.76 -16.75 4.13
CA SER A 194 -0.41 -16.39 3.33
C SER A 194 -1.34 -15.40 4.04
N PHE A 195 -1.23 -15.30 5.38
CA PHE A 195 -1.97 -14.34 6.20
C PHE A 195 -1.73 -12.90 5.74
N TYR A 196 -0.49 -12.56 5.37
CA TYR A 196 -0.09 -11.19 5.10
C TYR A 196 -0.67 -10.59 3.82
N VAL A 197 -1.09 -11.42 2.86
CA VAL A 197 -1.61 -10.94 1.56
C VAL A 197 -2.81 -9.99 1.72
N GLY A 198 -3.63 -10.21 2.75
CA GLY A 198 -4.82 -9.41 3.04
C GLY A 198 -4.67 -8.46 4.23
N ASP A 199 -3.51 -8.40 4.87
CA ASP A 199 -3.29 -7.63 6.09
C ASP A 199 -2.01 -6.80 6.02
N SER A 200 -2.10 -5.66 5.30
CA SER A 200 -1.02 -4.67 5.18
C SER A 200 -0.52 -4.17 6.53
N LYS A 201 -1.40 -4.05 7.53
CA LYS A 201 -1.02 -3.59 8.87
C LYS A 201 -0.06 -4.59 9.51
N SER A 202 -0.41 -5.88 9.52
CA SER A 202 0.45 -6.93 10.05
C SER A 202 1.74 -7.07 9.25
N TRP A 203 1.69 -6.98 7.92
CA TRP A 203 2.89 -6.97 7.06
C TRP A 203 3.87 -5.88 7.47
N LYS A 204 3.38 -4.65 7.70
CA LYS A 204 4.22 -3.54 8.15
C LYS A 204 4.80 -3.73 9.54
N GLN A 205 3.98 -4.21 10.48
CA GLN A 205 4.35 -4.28 11.90
C GLN A 205 5.27 -5.48 12.20
N GLU A 206 5.17 -6.55 11.42
CA GLU A 206 5.82 -7.82 11.72
C GLU A 206 6.94 -8.14 10.71
N VAL A 207 6.66 -7.99 9.41
CA VAL A 207 7.64 -8.30 8.36
C VAL A 207 8.57 -7.11 8.15
N LEU A 208 8.02 -5.93 7.80
CA LEU A 208 8.86 -4.76 7.52
C LEU A 208 9.60 -4.23 8.74
N SER A 209 9.13 -4.49 9.98
CA SER A 209 9.88 -4.15 11.19
C SER A 209 11.18 -4.96 11.31
N VAL A 210 11.15 -6.24 10.96
CA VAL A 210 12.33 -7.12 10.91
C VAL A 210 13.26 -6.70 9.79
N ILE A 211 12.74 -6.47 8.57
CA ILE A 211 13.55 -6.05 7.42
C ILE A 211 14.30 -4.74 7.69
N LYS A 212 13.74 -3.85 8.52
CA LYS A 212 14.37 -2.57 8.93
C LYS A 212 15.41 -2.68 10.04
N SER A 213 15.50 -3.81 10.73
CA SER A 213 16.29 -3.96 11.94
C SER A 213 17.55 -4.80 11.68
N ASP A 214 18.70 -4.16 11.58
CA ASP A 214 19.99 -4.85 11.41
C ASP A 214 20.22 -5.90 12.51
N SER A 215 19.78 -5.62 13.75
CA SER A 215 19.87 -6.58 14.84
C SER A 215 19.02 -7.82 14.58
N ALA A 216 17.78 -7.64 14.11
CA ALA A 216 16.87 -8.76 13.82
C ALA A 216 17.37 -9.58 12.62
N ILE A 217 17.87 -8.91 11.57
CA ILE A 217 18.51 -9.55 10.43
C ILE A 217 19.73 -10.37 10.89
N ASN A 218 20.65 -9.75 11.64
CA ASN A 218 21.84 -10.44 12.11
C ASN A 218 21.52 -11.62 13.03
N GLU A 219 20.50 -11.49 13.88
CA GLU A 219 20.04 -12.59 14.73
C GLU A 219 19.45 -13.73 13.92
N PHE A 220 18.57 -13.45 12.96
CA PHE A 220 18.01 -14.46 12.06
C PHE A 220 19.12 -15.24 11.34
N TYR A 221 20.12 -14.54 10.79
CA TYR A 221 21.22 -15.19 10.08
C TYR A 221 22.23 -15.91 10.97
N ARG A 222 22.30 -15.59 12.26
CA ARG A 222 23.19 -16.26 13.23
C ARG A 222 22.61 -17.57 13.76
N ASN A 223 21.27 -17.67 13.83
CA ASN A 223 20.58 -18.77 14.48
C ASN A 223 20.16 -19.89 13.51
N ARG A 224 20.66 -19.87 12.27
CA ARG A 224 20.34 -20.79 11.17
C ARG A 224 21.57 -21.59 10.73
#